data_AF-A0A9E5R524-F1
#
_entry.id   AF-A0A9E5R524-F1
#
_cell.length_a   1.000
_cell.length_b   1.000
_cell.length_c   1.000
_cell.angle_alpha   90.00
_cell.angle_beta   90.00
_cell.angle_gamma   90.00
#
_symmetry.space_group_name_H-M   'P 1'
#
loop_
_entity.id
_entity.type
_entity.pdbx_description
1 polymer ?
#
loop_
_entity_poly.entity_id
_entity_poly.type
_entity_poly.pdbx_seq_one_letter_code
_entity_poly.pdbx_strand_id
1 'polypeptide(L)'
;MEKGDALNVIGKLGFWLAWLVLLAACSEGQPFEDPSQRATRQAQATQIIATVNYEETRQPTLIALEATTAYVPAMATQVVMLEQQNHNLQGTLAALRPFLQPTPDAQNFAAATLDPLARAAQNYTDLTTANAINPATGCASAPNDTFYITGPNDPQRIYFSVRALDVRAGTIYQTRWYQGFESRYETPTWTADRDYAEVCIYFFLESSDAPYRGGFWSAELFANGTSVARIRFAMCEPGVFC
;
A
#
# COMPACT_ATOMS: atom_id res chain seq x y z
N MET A 1 -68.57 41.79 61.87
CA MET A 1 -67.23 42.35 62.14
C MET A 1 -66.70 41.51 63.29
N GLU A 2 -65.68 40.66 63.22
CA GLU A 2 -64.36 40.69 62.59
C GLU A 2 -63.96 39.23 62.31
N LYS A 3 -63.69 38.82 61.06
CA LYS A 3 -63.01 37.54 60.77
C LYS A 3 -62.38 37.46 59.37
N GLY A 4 -62.18 38.60 58.71
CA GLY A 4 -61.71 38.69 57.32
C GLY A 4 -60.23 39.03 57.14
N ASP A 5 -59.57 39.64 58.13
CA ASP A 5 -58.25 40.27 57.91
C ASP A 5 -57.03 39.43 58.30
N ALA A 6 -57.20 38.29 58.98
CA ALA A 6 -56.07 37.48 59.45
C ALA A 6 -55.41 36.62 58.35
N LEU A 7 -56.14 36.26 57.29
CA LEU A 7 -55.64 35.37 56.24
C LEU A 7 -54.78 36.09 55.17
N ASN A 8 -54.90 37.41 55.03
CA ASN A 8 -54.14 38.18 54.04
C ASN A 8 -52.72 38.55 54.53
N VAL A 9 -52.49 38.49 55.84
CA VAL A 9 -51.17 38.80 56.45
C VAL A 9 -50.20 37.63 56.34
N ILE A 10 -50.69 36.38 56.47
CA ILE A 10 -49.85 35.17 56.43
C ILE A 10 -49.32 34.92 55.00
N GLY A 11 -50.12 35.19 53.97
CA GLY A 11 -49.69 35.05 52.57
C GLY A 11 -48.59 36.04 52.16
N LYS A 12 -48.64 37.29 52.66
CA LYS A 12 -47.60 38.29 52.38
C LYS A 12 -46.28 37.98 53.09
N LEU A 13 -46.33 37.48 54.33
CA LEU A 13 -45.12 37.08 55.07
C LEU A 13 -44.40 35.89 54.42
N GLY A 14 -45.14 34.90 53.91
CA GLY A 14 -44.55 33.76 53.19
C GLY A 14 -43.84 34.17 51.90
N PHE A 15 -44.40 35.11 51.14
CA PHE A 15 -43.81 35.59 49.89
C PHE A 15 -42.50 36.38 50.13
N TRP A 16 -42.45 37.20 51.18
CA TRP A 16 -41.24 37.93 51.56
C TRP A 16 -40.13 37.02 52.09
N LEU A 17 -40.46 35.98 52.85
CA LEU A 17 -39.49 34.98 53.31
C LEU A 17 -38.90 34.16 52.16
N ALA A 18 -39.72 33.77 51.19
CA ALA A 18 -39.25 33.06 50.00
C ALA A 18 -38.30 33.92 49.14
N TRP A 19 -38.59 35.22 49.01
CA TRP A 19 -37.72 36.17 48.31
C TRP A 19 -36.38 36.42 49.03
N LEU A 20 -36.38 36.45 50.36
CA LEU A 20 -35.16 36.60 51.17
C LEU A 20 -34.24 35.38 51.07
N VAL A 21 -34.80 34.17 51.00
CA VAL A 21 -34.01 32.94 50.81
C VAL A 21 -33.42 32.87 49.40
N LEU A 22 -34.15 33.33 48.37
CA LEU A 22 -33.62 33.38 47.01
C LEU A 22 -32.49 34.39 46.85
N LEU A 23 -32.55 35.53 47.55
CA LEU A 23 -31.48 36.53 47.55
C LEU A 23 -30.24 36.08 48.32
N ALA A 24 -30.39 35.29 49.38
CA ALA A 24 -29.27 34.74 50.13
C ALA A 24 -28.48 33.65 49.37
N ALA A 25 -29.16 32.88 48.49
CA ALA A 25 -28.50 31.86 47.68
C ALA A 25 -27.64 32.44 46.53
N CYS A 26 -27.80 33.72 46.18
CA CYS A 26 -26.97 34.38 45.17
C CYS A 26 -25.76 35.13 45.76
N SER A 27 -25.57 35.13 47.08
CA SER A 27 -24.43 35.82 47.72
C SER A 27 -23.30 34.90 48.17
N GLU A 28 -23.32 33.61 47.82
CA GLU A 28 -22.11 32.79 47.87
C GLU A 28 -21.19 33.22 46.73
N GLY A 29 -20.53 34.37 46.95
CA GLY A 29 -19.42 34.83 46.13
C GLY A 29 -18.40 33.72 46.09
N GLN A 30 -18.31 33.05 44.93
CA GLN A 30 -17.19 32.17 44.64
C GLN A 30 -15.93 32.99 44.96
N PRO A 31 -15.04 32.51 45.86
CA PRO A 31 -13.84 33.26 46.20
C PRO A 31 -13.15 33.62 44.89
N PHE A 32 -12.86 34.90 44.70
CA PHE A 32 -12.23 35.39 43.47
C PHE A 32 -10.89 34.67 43.33
N GLU A 33 -10.91 33.61 42.54
CA GLU A 33 -9.76 32.74 42.40
C GLU A 33 -8.78 33.43 41.47
N ASP A 34 -7.63 33.79 42.05
CA ASP A 34 -6.56 34.51 41.38
C ASP A 34 -6.27 33.85 40.01
N PRO A 35 -6.36 34.61 38.90
CA PRO A 35 -6.04 34.11 37.56
C PRO A 35 -4.69 33.39 37.48
N SER A 36 -3.71 33.77 38.30
CA SER A 36 -2.39 33.14 38.34
C SER A 36 -2.44 31.68 38.83
N GLN A 37 -3.35 31.36 39.78
CA GLN A 37 -3.54 30.00 40.30
C GLN A 37 -4.28 29.11 39.29
N ARG A 38 -5.17 29.68 38.49
CA ARG A 38 -5.81 28.95 37.37
C ARG A 38 -4.80 28.61 36.27
N ALA A 39 -3.96 29.55 35.86
CA ALA A 39 -2.90 29.30 34.88
C ALA A 39 -1.91 28.23 35.37
N THR A 40 -1.52 28.27 36.65
CA THR A 40 -0.60 27.29 37.23
C THR A 40 -1.19 25.89 37.27
N ARG A 41 -2.46 25.74 37.67
CA ARG A 41 -3.14 24.43 37.68
C ARG A 41 -3.37 23.86 36.29
N GLN A 42 -3.69 24.71 35.31
CA GLN A 42 -3.79 24.28 33.91
C GLN A 42 -2.44 23.81 33.35
N ALA A 43 -1.34 24.51 33.66
CA ALA A 43 0.00 24.08 33.27
C ALA A 43 0.39 22.75 33.92
N GLN A 44 0.11 22.56 35.21
CA GLN A 44 0.37 21.30 35.91
C GLN A 44 -0.50 20.16 35.37
N ALA A 45 -1.78 20.38 35.10
CA ALA A 45 -2.66 19.38 34.50
C ALA A 45 -2.17 18.97 33.10
N THR A 46 -1.71 19.94 32.29
CA THR A 46 -1.16 19.66 30.96
C THR A 46 0.13 18.84 31.04
N GLN A 47 1.01 19.16 32.00
CA GLN A 47 2.22 18.35 32.23
C GLN A 47 1.87 16.91 32.61
N ILE A 48 0.93 16.70 33.55
CA ILE A 48 0.51 15.35 33.96
C ILE A 48 -0.07 14.55 32.77
N ILE A 49 -0.90 15.17 31.93
CA ILE A 49 -1.45 14.51 30.74
C ILE A 49 -0.34 14.13 29.76
N ALA A 50 0.66 14.98 29.55
CA ALA A 50 1.80 14.67 28.69
C ALA A 50 2.62 13.48 29.22
N THR A 51 2.85 13.39 30.53
CA THR A 51 3.58 12.25 31.13
C THR A 51 2.77 10.96 31.06
N VAL A 52 1.46 11.02 31.29
CA VAL A 52 0.58 9.83 31.18
C VAL A 52 0.56 9.32 29.73
N ASN A 53 0.40 10.20 28.74
CA ASN A 53 0.44 9.82 27.33
C ASN A 53 1.80 9.22 26.91
N TYR A 54 2.90 9.71 27.48
CA TYR A 54 4.23 9.18 27.23
C TYR A 54 4.41 7.76 27.80
N GLU A 55 3.93 7.49 29.02
CA GLU A 55 4.00 6.15 29.60
C GLU A 55 3.01 5.16 28.97
N GLU A 56 1.80 5.63 28.61
CA GLU A 56 0.77 4.82 27.96
C GLU A 56 1.19 4.40 26.54
N THR A 57 2.03 5.18 25.86
CA THR A 57 2.62 4.79 24.57
C THR A 57 3.88 3.92 24.71
N ARG A 58 4.61 4.01 25.83
CA ARG A 58 5.85 3.25 26.04
C ARG A 58 5.62 1.77 26.30
N GLN A 59 4.63 1.42 27.13
CA GLN A 59 4.30 0.02 27.42
C GLN A 59 3.93 -0.82 26.18
N PRO A 60 3.00 -0.41 25.31
CA PRO A 60 2.66 -1.20 24.13
C PRO A 60 3.83 -1.29 23.13
N THR A 61 4.68 -0.26 23.07
CA THR A 61 5.89 -0.28 22.23
C THR A 61 6.89 -1.33 22.71
N LEU A 62 7.11 -1.46 24.03
CA LEU A 62 7.99 -2.48 24.59
C LEU A 62 7.42 -3.89 24.40
N ILE A 63 6.11 -4.09 24.58
CA ILE A 63 5.44 -5.38 24.33
C ILE A 63 5.54 -5.74 22.84
N ALA A 64 5.36 -4.79 21.92
CA ALA A 64 5.51 -5.02 20.49
C ALA A 64 6.96 -5.36 20.11
N LEU A 65 7.94 -4.72 20.76
CA LEU A 65 9.35 -5.03 20.56
C LEU A 65 9.70 -6.45 21.06
N GLU A 66 9.25 -6.83 22.26
CA GLU A 66 9.44 -8.18 22.79
C GLU A 66 8.81 -9.24 21.85
N ALA A 67 7.57 -8.99 21.40
CA ALA A 67 6.91 -9.85 20.41
C ALA A 67 7.75 -9.96 19.13
N THR A 68 8.27 -8.85 18.61
CA THR A 68 9.12 -8.83 17.40
C THR A 68 10.42 -9.63 17.61
N THR A 69 11.07 -9.49 18.77
CA THR A 69 12.30 -10.25 19.07
C THR A 69 12.07 -11.76 19.18
N ALA A 70 10.88 -12.20 19.59
CA ALA A 70 10.52 -13.62 19.62
C ALA A 70 10.37 -14.26 18.23
N TYR A 71 10.14 -13.47 17.18
CA TYR A 71 10.03 -13.97 15.79
C TYR A 71 11.40 -14.12 15.10
N VAL A 72 12.44 -13.45 15.58
CA VAL A 72 13.79 -13.47 14.97
C VAL A 72 14.38 -14.89 14.83
N PRO A 73 14.30 -15.78 15.85
CA PRO A 73 14.83 -17.15 15.73
C PRO A 73 14.09 -18.00 14.69
N ALA A 74 12.78 -17.78 14.52
CA ALA A 74 11.98 -18.49 13.53
C ALA A 74 12.39 -18.09 12.10
N MET A 75 12.61 -16.79 11.87
CA MET A 75 13.10 -16.29 10.57
C MET A 75 14.51 -16.80 10.26
N ALA A 76 15.42 -16.82 11.24
CA ALA A 76 16.77 -17.37 11.07
C ALA A 76 16.74 -18.85 10.65
N THR A 77 15.83 -19.63 11.25
CA THR A 77 15.63 -21.05 10.88
C THR A 77 15.11 -21.19 9.45
N GLN A 78 14.20 -20.31 9.03
CA GLN A 78 13.65 -20.32 7.68
C GLN A 78 14.70 -19.99 6.62
N VAL A 79 15.59 -19.03 6.89
CA VAL A 79 16.69 -18.68 5.98
C VAL A 79 17.63 -19.88 5.79
N VAL A 80 18.05 -20.53 6.87
CA VAL A 80 18.92 -21.73 6.79
C VAL A 80 18.23 -22.85 6.00
N MET A 81 16.93 -23.05 6.18
CA MET A 81 16.17 -24.05 5.42
C MET A 81 16.14 -23.73 3.92
N LEU A 82 15.95 -22.46 3.56
CA LEU A 82 15.95 -22.01 2.16
C LEU A 82 17.35 -22.13 1.54
N GLU A 83 18.41 -21.79 2.28
CA GLU A 83 19.79 -21.96 1.83
C GLU A 83 20.11 -23.45 1.58
N GLN A 84 19.67 -24.34 2.47
CA GLN A 84 19.82 -25.78 2.28
C GLN A 84 19.05 -26.28 1.05
N GLN A 85 17.84 -25.77 0.81
CA GLN A 85 17.09 -26.11 -0.41
C GLN A 85 17.81 -25.63 -1.67
N ASN A 86 18.30 -24.39 -1.68
CA ASN A 86 19.08 -23.86 -2.80
C ASN A 86 20.35 -24.70 -3.06
N HIS A 87 21.04 -25.12 -2.00
CA HIS A 87 22.20 -25.99 -2.12
C HIS A 87 21.84 -27.35 -2.75
N ASN A 88 20.73 -27.96 -2.32
CA ASN A 88 20.24 -29.23 -2.88
C ASN A 88 19.83 -29.08 -4.35
N LEU A 89 19.17 -27.98 -4.73
CA LEU A 89 18.81 -27.70 -6.11
C LEU A 89 20.04 -27.51 -7.00
N GLN A 90 21.04 -26.75 -6.53
CA GLN A 90 22.30 -26.56 -7.25
C GLN A 90 23.06 -27.89 -7.41
N GLY A 91 23.10 -28.72 -6.37
CA GLY A 91 23.68 -30.07 -6.45
C GLY A 91 22.96 -30.96 -7.47
N THR A 92 21.63 -30.89 -7.49
CA THR A 92 20.81 -31.62 -8.47
C THR A 92 21.08 -31.15 -9.89
N LEU A 93 21.13 -29.83 -10.13
CA LEU A 93 21.47 -29.26 -11.44
C LEU A 93 22.88 -29.64 -11.89
N ALA A 94 23.86 -29.61 -10.98
CA ALA A 94 25.23 -30.01 -11.27
C ALA A 94 25.32 -31.51 -11.65
N ALA A 95 24.58 -32.38 -10.94
CA ALA A 95 24.51 -33.81 -11.23
C ALA A 95 23.83 -34.12 -12.58
N LEU A 96 22.86 -33.29 -13.00
CA LEU A 96 22.18 -33.43 -14.29
C LEU A 96 22.97 -32.86 -15.48
N ARG A 97 23.91 -31.94 -15.23
CA ARG A 97 24.71 -31.27 -16.28
C ARG A 97 25.40 -32.19 -17.30
N PRO A 98 25.97 -33.36 -16.95
CA PRO A 98 26.59 -34.26 -17.92
C PRO A 98 25.56 -34.89 -18.88
N PHE A 99 24.32 -35.07 -18.41
CA PHE A 99 23.22 -35.63 -19.19
C PHE A 99 22.50 -34.58 -20.05
N LEU A 100 22.72 -33.29 -19.75
CA LEU A 100 22.23 -32.16 -20.52
C LEU A 100 23.21 -31.68 -21.59
N GLN A 101 24.36 -32.35 -21.76
CA GLN A 101 25.24 -32.03 -22.88
C GLN A 101 24.52 -32.46 -24.17
N PRO A 102 24.17 -31.51 -25.06
CA PRO A 102 23.58 -31.89 -26.34
C PRO A 102 24.58 -32.77 -27.07
N THR A 103 24.14 -33.95 -27.48
CA THR A 103 24.90 -34.75 -28.45
C THR A 103 25.19 -33.87 -29.66
N PRO A 104 26.36 -34.02 -30.32
CA PRO A 104 26.72 -33.20 -31.48
C PRO A 104 25.63 -33.19 -32.58
N ASP A 105 24.86 -34.27 -32.70
CA ASP A 105 23.72 -34.37 -33.63
C ASP A 105 22.50 -33.51 -33.23
N ALA A 106 22.32 -33.19 -31.94
CA ALA A 106 21.22 -32.37 -31.45
C ALA A 106 21.44 -30.87 -31.68
N GLN A 107 22.67 -30.42 -31.95
CA GLN A 107 22.95 -29.00 -32.23
C GLN A 107 22.35 -28.54 -33.57
N ASN A 108 22.18 -29.46 -34.53
CA ASN A 108 21.51 -29.17 -35.81
C ASN A 108 19.96 -29.21 -35.71
N PHE A 109 19.40 -29.85 -34.67
CA PHE A 109 17.96 -29.85 -34.41
C PHE A 109 17.53 -28.76 -33.41
N ALA A 110 18.38 -28.36 -32.47
CA ALA A 110 18.06 -27.39 -31.43
C ALA A 110 17.88 -25.95 -31.93
N ALA A 111 18.41 -25.60 -33.12
CA ALA A 111 18.10 -24.33 -33.76
C ALA A 111 16.63 -24.25 -34.26
N ALA A 112 16.01 -25.40 -34.53
CA ALA A 112 14.64 -25.48 -35.06
C ALA A 112 13.56 -25.67 -33.98
N THR A 113 13.91 -26.22 -32.81
CA THR A 113 13.00 -26.48 -31.66
C THR A 113 13.38 -25.68 -30.41
N LEU A 114 13.77 -24.41 -30.58
CA LEU A 114 13.58 -23.47 -29.47
C LEU A 114 12.08 -23.44 -29.18
N ASP A 115 11.72 -23.83 -27.95
CA ASP A 115 10.40 -23.71 -27.36
C ASP A 115 9.73 -22.41 -27.85
N PRO A 116 8.50 -22.45 -28.39
CA PRO A 116 7.76 -21.26 -28.79
C PRO A 116 7.79 -20.16 -27.72
N LEU A 117 7.84 -20.52 -26.43
CA LEU A 117 7.96 -19.57 -25.31
C LEU A 117 9.34 -18.90 -25.26
N ALA A 118 10.42 -19.63 -25.55
CA ALA A 118 11.78 -19.07 -25.59
C ALA A 118 11.98 -18.14 -26.79
N ARG A 119 11.38 -18.45 -27.95
CA ARG A 119 11.38 -17.54 -29.12
C ARG A 119 10.50 -16.32 -28.89
N ALA A 120 9.33 -16.49 -28.27
CA ALA A 120 8.49 -15.35 -27.89
C ALA A 120 9.25 -14.40 -26.96
N ALA A 121 9.92 -14.92 -25.93
CA ALA A 121 10.71 -14.12 -24.99
C ALA A 121 11.87 -13.33 -25.67
N GLN A 122 12.42 -13.81 -26.78
CA GLN A 122 13.49 -13.09 -27.50
C GLN A 122 12.99 -11.83 -28.23
N ASN A 123 11.70 -11.78 -28.59
CA ASN A 123 11.13 -10.65 -29.31
C ASN A 123 10.62 -9.53 -28.40
N TYR A 124 10.70 -9.71 -27.07
CA TYR A 124 10.21 -8.76 -26.08
C TYR A 124 11.35 -8.42 -25.10
N THR A 125 11.99 -7.28 -25.31
CA THR A 125 13.11 -6.79 -24.49
C THR A 125 12.70 -5.58 -23.66
N ASP A 126 13.59 -5.12 -22.78
CA ASP A 126 13.41 -3.90 -21.98
C ASP A 126 12.08 -3.85 -21.22
N LEU A 127 11.67 -5.01 -20.69
CA LEU A 127 10.46 -5.15 -19.89
C LEU A 127 10.59 -4.34 -18.60
N THR A 128 9.72 -3.35 -18.43
CA THR A 128 9.82 -2.45 -17.28
C THR A 128 8.46 -1.90 -16.87
N THR A 129 8.37 -1.49 -15.61
CA THR A 129 7.31 -0.60 -15.13
C THR A 129 7.86 0.81 -14.99
N ALA A 130 7.03 1.84 -15.15
CA ALA A 130 7.49 3.22 -15.14
C ALA A 130 6.41 4.21 -14.69
N ASN A 131 6.84 5.39 -14.26
CA ASN A 131 5.93 6.50 -13.92
C ASN A 131 5.51 7.31 -15.15
N ALA A 132 6.24 7.21 -16.26
CA ALA A 132 5.99 7.97 -17.47
C ALA A 132 6.49 7.26 -18.75
N ILE A 133 5.92 7.67 -19.88
CA ILE A 133 6.34 7.29 -21.23
C ILE A 133 6.94 8.51 -21.91
N ASN A 134 8.07 8.34 -22.59
CA ASN A 134 8.65 9.36 -23.43
C ASN A 134 7.77 9.55 -24.68
N PRO A 135 7.15 10.73 -24.90
CA PRO A 135 6.25 10.93 -26.02
C PRO A 135 6.95 10.89 -27.39
N ALA A 136 8.27 11.10 -27.44
CA ALA A 136 9.03 11.06 -28.69
C ALA A 136 9.35 9.63 -29.15
N THR A 137 9.51 8.68 -28.22
CA THR A 137 9.90 7.29 -28.53
C THR A 137 8.79 6.27 -28.26
N GLY A 138 7.79 6.63 -27.46
CA GLY A 138 6.77 5.70 -26.98
C GLY A 138 7.27 4.70 -25.92
N CYS A 139 8.53 4.82 -25.47
CA CYS A 139 9.13 3.92 -24.49
C CYS A 139 9.11 4.52 -23.08
N ALA A 140 9.25 3.67 -22.06
CA ALA A 140 9.37 4.11 -20.67
C ALA A 140 10.48 5.17 -20.46
N SER A 141 10.15 6.23 -19.71
CA SER A 141 11.08 7.21 -19.19
C SER A 141 10.87 7.29 -17.68
N ALA A 142 11.89 7.01 -16.88
CA ALA A 142 11.79 6.72 -15.44
C ALA A 142 11.24 5.31 -15.13
N PRO A 143 12.00 4.26 -15.48
CA PRO A 143 11.71 2.91 -15.02
C PRO A 143 11.73 2.88 -13.49
N ASN A 144 10.75 2.20 -12.91
CA ASN A 144 10.54 2.11 -11.49
C ASN A 144 9.87 0.78 -11.16
N ASP A 145 10.40 0.04 -10.22
CA ASP A 145 9.87 -1.24 -9.74
C ASP A 145 9.11 -1.10 -8.41
N THR A 146 9.08 0.12 -7.84
CA THR A 146 8.51 0.39 -6.52
C THR A 146 7.69 1.68 -6.54
N PHE A 147 6.38 1.56 -6.30
CA PHE A 147 5.44 2.67 -6.35
C PHE A 147 4.88 2.98 -4.97
N TYR A 148 5.11 4.20 -4.47
CA TYR A 148 4.56 4.62 -3.18
C TYR A 148 3.11 5.06 -3.33
N ILE A 149 2.22 4.45 -2.55
CA ILE A 149 0.79 4.75 -2.52
C ILE A 149 0.44 5.41 -1.19
N THR A 150 0.59 6.73 -1.15
CA THR A 150 0.47 7.57 0.06
C THR A 150 -0.88 8.30 0.16
N GLY A 151 -1.80 8.03 -0.75
CA GLY A 151 -3.09 8.68 -0.91
C GLY A 151 -2.99 9.88 -1.87
N PRO A 152 -2.82 11.13 -1.39
CA PRO A 152 -2.86 12.32 -2.26
C PRO A 152 -1.79 12.37 -3.35
N ASN A 153 -0.67 11.66 -3.15
CA ASN A 153 0.45 11.60 -4.09
C ASN A 153 0.57 10.24 -4.79
N ASP A 154 -0.51 9.46 -4.82
CA ASP A 154 -0.52 8.20 -5.57
C ASP A 154 -0.16 8.45 -7.04
N PRO A 155 0.60 7.54 -7.67
CA PRO A 155 0.91 7.66 -9.08
C PRO A 155 -0.40 7.70 -9.88
N GLN A 156 -0.59 8.71 -10.74
CA GLN A 156 -1.82 8.76 -11.53
C GLN A 156 -1.92 7.58 -12.50
N ARG A 157 -0.79 7.12 -13.02
CA ARG A 157 -0.66 5.98 -13.92
C ARG A 157 0.61 5.20 -13.58
N ILE A 158 0.47 3.89 -13.58
CA ILE A 158 1.60 2.96 -13.55
C ILE A 158 1.68 2.34 -14.93
N TYR A 159 2.77 2.62 -15.64
CA TYR A 159 2.99 2.09 -16.98
C TYR A 159 3.70 0.75 -16.90
N PHE A 160 3.28 -0.18 -17.74
CA PHE A 160 4.02 -1.38 -18.09
C PHE A 160 4.42 -1.27 -19.56
N SER A 161 5.72 -1.28 -19.82
CA SER A 161 6.29 -1.06 -21.15
C SER A 161 7.20 -2.21 -21.52
N VAL A 162 7.18 -2.58 -22.79
CA VAL A 162 8.10 -3.54 -23.39
C VAL A 162 8.55 -3.03 -24.75
N ARG A 163 9.78 -3.34 -25.12
CA ARG A 163 10.29 -3.14 -26.48
C ARG A 163 10.07 -4.42 -27.26
N ALA A 164 9.22 -4.36 -28.28
CA ALA A 164 8.87 -5.50 -29.10
C ALA A 164 9.60 -5.42 -30.46
N LEU A 165 10.14 -6.56 -30.91
CA LEU A 165 10.81 -6.72 -32.20
C LEU A 165 9.94 -7.56 -33.14
N ASP A 166 10.02 -7.28 -34.44
CA ASP A 166 9.32 -8.01 -35.51
C ASP A 166 7.80 -8.18 -35.27
N VAL A 167 7.14 -7.12 -34.82
CA VAL A 167 5.69 -7.10 -34.60
C VAL A 167 4.96 -7.07 -35.94
N ARG A 168 4.10 -8.06 -36.19
CA ARG A 168 3.30 -8.12 -37.41
C ARG A 168 1.99 -7.35 -37.28
N ALA A 169 1.54 -6.75 -38.38
CA ALA A 169 0.21 -6.17 -38.50
C ALA A 169 -0.87 -7.19 -38.10
N GLY A 170 -1.89 -6.73 -37.38
CA GLY A 170 -2.97 -7.56 -36.86
C GLY A 170 -2.64 -8.28 -35.55
N THR A 171 -1.40 -8.23 -35.04
CA THR A 171 -1.10 -8.76 -33.70
C THR A 171 -1.89 -7.99 -32.65
N ILE A 172 -2.64 -8.71 -31.82
CA ILE A 172 -3.46 -8.14 -30.74
C ILE A 172 -2.71 -8.26 -29.43
N TYR A 173 -2.50 -7.13 -28.76
CA TYR A 173 -1.86 -7.04 -27.46
C TYR A 173 -2.87 -6.69 -26.37
N GLN A 174 -2.63 -7.25 -25.19
CA GLN A 174 -3.39 -6.97 -23.98
C GLN A 174 -2.50 -7.18 -22.76
N THR A 175 -2.69 -6.39 -21.73
CA THR A 175 -2.06 -6.62 -20.41
C THR A 175 -3.09 -7.01 -19.37
N ARG A 176 -2.74 -8.00 -18.55
CA ARG A 176 -3.45 -8.36 -17.33
C ARG A 176 -2.61 -8.03 -16.11
N TRP A 177 -3.24 -7.40 -15.15
CA TRP A 177 -2.64 -6.96 -13.89
C TRP A 177 -3.09 -7.87 -12.76
N TYR A 178 -2.15 -8.24 -11.90
CA TYR A 178 -2.38 -9.15 -10.78
C TYR A 178 -1.88 -8.53 -9.48
N GLN A 179 -2.60 -8.81 -8.40
CA GLN A 179 -2.14 -8.65 -7.03
C GLN A 179 -1.95 -10.04 -6.44
N GLY A 180 -0.69 -10.43 -6.18
CA GLY A 180 -0.37 -11.83 -5.91
C GLY A 180 -0.76 -12.75 -7.08
N PHE A 181 -1.73 -13.64 -6.87
CA PHE A 181 -2.22 -14.58 -7.88
C PHE A 181 -3.62 -14.23 -8.44
N GLU A 182 -4.26 -13.19 -7.89
CA GLU A 182 -5.59 -12.76 -8.33
C GLU A 182 -5.47 -11.75 -9.47
N SER A 183 -6.16 -11.99 -10.58
CA SER A 183 -6.30 -10.97 -11.63
C SER A 183 -7.21 -9.86 -11.14
N ARG A 184 -6.72 -8.62 -11.19
CA ARG A 184 -7.43 -7.43 -10.70
C ARG A 184 -8.03 -6.62 -11.84
N TYR A 185 -7.31 -6.56 -12.96
CA TYR A 185 -7.71 -5.75 -14.10
C TYR A 185 -7.10 -6.31 -15.39
N GLU A 186 -7.82 -6.15 -16.48
CA GLU A 186 -7.38 -6.49 -17.81
C GLU A 186 -7.65 -5.30 -18.74
N THR A 187 -6.61 -4.87 -19.43
CA THR A 187 -6.65 -3.67 -20.26
C THR A 187 -7.46 -3.91 -21.54
N PRO A 188 -8.00 -2.85 -22.16
CA PRO A 188 -8.47 -2.92 -23.54
C PRO A 188 -7.37 -3.39 -24.49
N THR A 189 -7.77 -4.09 -25.55
CA THR A 189 -6.82 -4.60 -26.54
C THR A 189 -6.27 -3.49 -27.43
N TRP A 190 -4.99 -3.57 -27.79
CA TRP A 190 -4.38 -2.78 -28.86
C TRP A 190 -4.00 -3.70 -30.02
N THR A 191 -4.33 -3.31 -31.25
CA THR A 191 -3.98 -4.08 -32.45
C THR A 191 -2.91 -3.32 -33.23
N ALA A 192 -1.80 -4.00 -33.56
CA ALA A 192 -0.79 -3.45 -34.44
C ALA A 192 -1.41 -3.17 -35.82
N ASP A 193 -1.38 -1.93 -36.26
CA ASP A 193 -1.96 -1.45 -37.51
C ASP A 193 -1.08 -1.72 -38.74
N ARG A 194 0.21 -1.98 -38.53
CA ARG A 194 1.21 -2.31 -39.54
C ARG A 194 2.31 -3.19 -38.95
N ASP A 195 3.22 -3.63 -39.81
CA ASP A 195 4.44 -4.30 -39.38
C ASP A 195 5.41 -3.28 -38.76
N TYR A 196 5.98 -3.63 -37.61
CA TYR A 196 7.02 -2.87 -36.93
C TYR A 196 8.26 -3.75 -36.79
N ALA A 197 9.39 -3.32 -37.34
CA ALA A 197 10.67 -3.95 -37.04
C ALA A 197 11.00 -3.85 -35.54
N GLU A 198 10.62 -2.71 -34.94
CA GLU A 198 10.75 -2.43 -33.53
C GLU A 198 9.68 -1.42 -33.09
N VAL A 199 9.05 -1.64 -31.94
CA VAL A 199 8.11 -0.70 -31.32
C VAL A 199 8.07 -0.88 -29.80
N CYS A 200 7.94 0.22 -29.06
CA CYS A 200 7.60 0.16 -27.65
C CYS A 200 6.09 0.05 -27.48
N ILE A 201 5.65 -1.02 -26.83
CA ILE A 201 4.25 -1.27 -26.49
C ILE A 201 4.11 -0.97 -25.01
N TYR A 202 3.12 -0.17 -24.65
CA TYR A 202 2.83 0.11 -23.26
C TYR A 202 1.33 0.04 -22.95
N PHE A 203 1.04 -0.35 -21.73
CA PHE A 203 -0.27 -0.29 -21.12
C PHE A 203 -0.13 0.42 -19.77
N PHE A 204 -1.23 0.93 -19.23
CA PHE A 204 -1.21 1.60 -17.93
C PHE A 204 -2.32 1.09 -17.02
N LEU A 205 -2.10 1.28 -15.72
CA LEU A 205 -3.05 1.00 -14.65
C LEU A 205 -3.33 2.29 -13.89
N GLU A 206 -4.59 2.71 -13.79
CA GLU A 206 -5.04 3.79 -12.93
C GLU A 206 -5.74 3.23 -11.67
N SER A 207 -5.80 4.04 -10.61
CA SER A 207 -6.49 3.65 -9.36
C SER A 207 -8.00 3.46 -9.55
N SER A 208 -8.58 4.06 -10.59
CA SER A 208 -9.98 3.87 -11.00
C SER A 208 -10.23 2.52 -11.69
N ASP A 209 -9.22 1.94 -12.35
CA ASP A 209 -9.33 0.62 -12.98
C ASP A 209 -9.25 -0.50 -11.93
N ALA A 210 -8.27 -0.38 -11.03
CA ALA A 210 -8.14 -1.22 -9.85
C ALA A 210 -7.58 -0.38 -8.69
N PRO A 211 -8.28 -0.31 -7.54
CA PRO A 211 -7.79 0.41 -6.38
C PRO A 211 -6.40 -0.10 -5.99
N TYR A 212 -5.44 0.81 -5.88
CA TYR A 212 -4.09 0.47 -5.45
C TYR A 212 -4.12 -0.03 -4.01
N ARG A 213 -3.31 -1.06 -3.77
CA ARG A 213 -3.17 -1.72 -2.48
C ARG A 213 -1.73 -2.12 -2.29
N GLY A 214 -1.25 -2.04 -1.06
CA GLY A 214 0.11 -2.43 -0.72
C GLY A 214 0.41 -3.89 -1.09
N GLY A 215 1.67 -4.15 -1.39
CA GLY A 215 2.20 -5.48 -1.64
C GLY A 215 2.73 -5.69 -3.06
N PHE A 216 2.88 -6.95 -3.43
CA PHE A 216 3.45 -7.32 -4.72
C PHE A 216 2.40 -7.41 -5.82
N TRP A 217 2.74 -6.77 -6.92
CA TRP A 217 1.95 -6.75 -8.15
C TRP A 217 2.72 -7.36 -9.30
N SER A 218 2.00 -7.78 -10.33
CA SER A 218 2.62 -8.17 -11.59
C SER A 218 1.78 -7.75 -12.77
N ALA A 219 2.45 -7.40 -13.87
CA ALA A 219 1.84 -7.14 -15.17
C ALA A 219 2.28 -8.23 -16.14
N GLU A 220 1.34 -8.80 -16.87
CA GLU A 220 1.57 -9.85 -17.86
C GLU A 220 1.05 -9.40 -19.23
N LEU A 221 1.92 -9.44 -20.23
CA LEU A 221 1.59 -9.15 -21.61
C LEU A 221 1.12 -10.40 -22.32
N PHE A 222 0.01 -10.27 -23.04
CA PHE A 222 -0.51 -11.26 -23.96
C PHE A 222 -0.40 -10.72 -25.39
N ALA A 223 0.06 -11.58 -26.30
CA ALA A 223 0.02 -11.35 -27.74
C ALA A 223 -0.80 -12.47 -28.40
N ASN A 224 -1.88 -12.11 -29.10
CA ASN A 224 -2.86 -13.04 -29.67
C ASN A 224 -3.37 -14.07 -28.65
N GLY A 225 -3.62 -13.62 -27.41
CA GLY A 225 -4.11 -14.45 -26.31
C GLY A 225 -3.06 -15.35 -25.63
N THR A 226 -1.81 -15.33 -26.07
CA THR A 226 -0.71 -16.09 -25.45
C THR A 226 0.14 -15.18 -24.58
N SER A 227 0.46 -15.60 -23.35
CA SER A 227 1.37 -14.86 -22.47
C SER A 227 2.79 -14.86 -23.05
N VAL A 228 3.38 -13.68 -23.18
CA VAL A 228 4.70 -13.49 -23.82
C VAL A 228 5.72 -12.78 -22.93
N ALA A 229 5.27 -12.02 -21.93
CA ALA A 229 6.15 -11.32 -21.00
C ALA A 229 5.45 -11.10 -19.67
N ARG A 230 6.20 -11.13 -18.56
CA ARG A 230 5.65 -10.83 -17.23
C ARG A 230 6.70 -10.16 -16.36
N ILE A 231 6.30 -9.09 -15.66
CA ILE A 231 7.15 -8.40 -14.69
C ILE A 231 6.45 -8.30 -13.33
N ARG A 232 7.25 -8.28 -12.26
CA ARG A 232 6.79 -8.07 -10.89
C ARG A 232 7.30 -6.72 -10.39
N PHE A 233 6.48 -6.03 -9.61
CA PHE A 233 6.82 -4.76 -8.97
C PHE A 233 6.12 -4.67 -7.60
N ALA A 234 6.47 -3.67 -6.79
CA ALA A 234 5.89 -3.44 -5.48
C ALA A 234 5.07 -2.14 -5.44
N MET A 235 3.95 -2.17 -4.71
CA MET A 235 3.24 -0.97 -4.27
C MET A 235 3.38 -0.85 -2.75
N CYS A 236 3.75 0.34 -2.27
CA CYS A 236 4.19 0.56 -0.90
C CYS A 236 3.31 1.57 -0.19
N GLU A 237 2.67 1.12 0.88
CA GLU A 237 1.90 2.00 1.76
C GLU A 237 2.82 2.66 2.80
N PRO A 238 2.52 3.89 3.23
CA PRO A 238 3.26 4.55 4.30
C PRO A 238 3.33 3.67 5.55
N GLY A 239 4.54 3.47 6.08
CA GLY A 239 4.76 2.69 7.31
C GLY A 239 4.80 1.18 7.11
N VAL A 240 4.66 0.67 5.88
CA VAL A 240 4.91 -0.73 5.53
C VAL A 240 6.21 -0.81 4.75
N PHE A 241 7.15 -1.64 5.21
CA PHE A 241 8.37 -1.91 4.46
C PHE A 241 8.05 -2.72 3.20
N CYS A 242 8.42 -2.16 2.07
CA CYS A 242 8.79 -2.87 0.86
C CYS A 242 10.32 -2.90 0.78
#